data_AF-A0A9P5H1Y1-F1
#
_entry.id   AF-A0A9P5H1Y1-F1
#
_cell.length_a   1.000
_cell.length_b   1.000
_cell.length_c   1.000
_cell.angle_alpha   90.00
_cell.angle_beta   90.00
_cell.angle_gamma   90.00
#
_symmetry.space_group_name_H-M   'P 1'
#
loop_
_entity.id
_entity.type
_entity.pdbx_description
1 polymer ?
#
loop_
_entity_poly.entity_id
_entity_poly.type
_entity_poly.pdbx_seq_one_letter_code
_entity_poly.pdbx_strand_id
1 'polypeptide(L)'
;MNRHANLYQALTEFYTTLVQLGIAPTSLLHLPDATEGADDFDAEAAREAGFSPEAIKLMGTLPYLDVHDGNTREGGLEVGWGVEMMPGTYPVCFAPQDADVGFYESLRDMEDDDEGQIPGTSIRLSTQEDSGTTLIYDTKTCLMREWTSCDNDEDVEGYDHVIPKLPSDILGPWSKRYRQLEYLGYVGEVFFDIDEDPRRNDGLSGRDREAWQANSDLRVARLKLREIYRECGWDTESKTQDGFDRELFISVRQRYYTGVIKPLQEYASGFVNGGRPTQEPVLQPWRDEL
;
A
#
# COMPACT_ATOMS: atom_id res chain seq x y z
N MET A 1 26.11 -1.86 16.49
CA MET A 1 25.48 -2.27 15.22
C MET A 1 24.01 -2.48 15.54
N ASN A 2 23.09 -1.76 14.88
CA ASN A 2 21.66 -1.85 15.17
C ASN A 2 21.16 -3.26 14.83
N ARG A 3 20.64 -3.99 15.82
CA ARG A 3 20.16 -5.38 15.67
C ARG A 3 19.08 -5.49 14.60
N HIS A 4 18.23 -4.48 14.50
CA HIS A 4 17.09 -4.43 13.59
C HIS A 4 17.42 -3.74 12.26
N ALA A 5 18.70 -3.53 11.93
CA ALA A 5 19.13 -2.77 10.74
C ALA A 5 18.51 -3.26 9.42
N ASN A 6 18.32 -4.58 9.25
CA ASN A 6 17.69 -5.13 8.05
C ASN A 6 16.22 -4.68 7.92
N LEU A 7 15.47 -4.62 9.03
CA LEU A 7 14.10 -4.13 9.05
C LEU A 7 14.04 -2.64 8.71
N TYR A 8 14.87 -1.81 9.36
CA TYR A 8 14.94 -0.37 9.08
C TYR A 8 15.22 -0.10 7.61
N GLN A 9 16.24 -0.75 7.05
CA GLN A 9 16.60 -0.57 5.65
C GLN A 9 15.48 -1.02 4.71
N ALA A 10 14.86 -2.16 4.97
CA ALA A 10 13.79 -2.70 4.13
C ALA A 10 12.54 -1.82 4.14
N LEU A 11 12.08 -1.37 5.32
CA LEU A 11 10.93 -0.46 5.44
C LEU A 11 11.23 0.92 4.85
N THR A 12 12.44 1.46 5.10
CA THR A 12 12.84 2.75 4.53
C THR A 12 12.84 2.69 3.00
N GLU A 13 13.45 1.66 2.40
CA GLU A 13 13.46 1.46 0.94
C GLU A 13 12.03 1.31 0.41
N PHE A 14 11.20 0.50 1.07
CA PHE A 14 9.84 0.22 0.63
C PHE A 14 8.96 1.48 0.68
N TYR A 15 8.85 2.15 1.83
CA TYR A 15 8.01 3.35 1.95
C TYR A 15 8.54 4.53 1.13
N THR A 16 9.86 4.69 1.02
CA THR A 16 10.44 5.71 0.12
C THR A 16 10.05 5.42 -1.34
N THR A 17 10.03 4.15 -1.76
CA THR A 17 9.58 3.77 -3.10
C THR A 17 8.11 4.15 -3.32
N LEU A 18 7.22 3.89 -2.36
CA LEU A 18 5.80 4.28 -2.44
C LEU A 18 5.63 5.81 -2.54
N VAL A 19 6.42 6.58 -1.77
CA VAL A 19 6.40 8.05 -1.83
C VAL A 19 6.94 8.58 -3.15
N GLN A 20 8.03 8.00 -3.66
CA GLN A 20 8.61 8.39 -4.95
C GLN A 20 7.63 8.15 -6.10
N LEU A 21 6.90 7.03 -6.07
CA LEU A 21 5.81 6.77 -7.01
C LEU A 21 4.59 7.69 -6.79
N GLY A 22 4.55 8.48 -5.72
CA GLY A 22 3.40 9.30 -5.38
C GLY A 22 2.15 8.48 -5.05
N ILE A 23 2.32 7.22 -4.62
CA ILE A 23 1.27 6.39 -4.05
C ILE A 23 0.93 6.92 -2.64
N ALA A 24 1.97 7.26 -1.88
CA ALA A 24 1.87 7.99 -0.63
C ALA A 24 2.37 9.43 -0.82
N PRO A 25 1.71 10.44 -0.22
CA PRO A 25 2.28 11.78 -0.09
C PRO A 25 3.57 11.75 0.72
N THR A 26 4.52 12.61 0.37
CA THR A 26 5.78 12.73 1.13
C THR A 26 5.55 13.11 2.59
N SER A 27 4.49 13.88 2.87
CA SER A 27 4.12 14.30 4.22
C SER A 27 3.72 13.15 5.13
N LEU A 28 3.34 11.99 4.58
CA LEU A 28 2.96 10.83 5.38
C LEU A 28 4.16 9.98 5.80
N LEU A 29 5.33 10.14 5.17
CA LEU A 29 6.49 9.32 5.50
C LEU A 29 7.26 9.91 6.68
N HIS A 30 7.23 9.18 7.79
CA HIS A 30 8.01 9.49 8.97
C HIS A 30 9.22 8.55 9.05
N LEU A 31 10.39 9.16 9.29
CA LEU A 31 11.66 8.45 9.52
C LEU A 31 12.19 8.86 10.90
N PRO A 32 11.63 8.33 12.01
CA PRO A 32 12.05 8.70 13.35
C PRO A 32 13.54 8.47 13.59
N ASP A 33 14.15 9.32 14.40
CA ASP A 33 15.52 9.10 14.84
C ASP A 33 15.58 7.83 15.71
N ALA A 34 16.54 6.95 15.45
CA ALA A 34 16.67 5.68 16.15
C ALA A 34 17.01 5.83 17.66
N THR A 35 17.35 7.04 18.11
CA THR A 35 17.69 7.37 19.50
C THR A 35 16.59 8.12 20.23
N GLU A 36 15.84 8.98 19.54
CA GLU A 36 14.78 9.81 20.14
C GLU A 36 13.39 9.14 20.03
N GLY A 37 13.15 8.38 18.95
CA GLY A 37 11.84 7.78 18.68
C GLY A 37 10.82 8.80 18.15
N ALA A 38 9.55 8.39 18.10
CA ALA A 38 8.42 9.20 17.70
C ALA A 38 7.80 9.88 18.93
N ASP A 39 7.55 11.19 18.82
CA ASP A 39 7.09 12.03 19.93
C ASP A 39 5.73 11.59 20.50
N ASP A 40 4.83 11.05 19.66
CA ASP A 40 3.46 10.70 20.02
C ASP A 40 3.27 9.19 20.34
N PHE A 41 4.35 8.44 20.50
CA PHE A 41 4.28 7.01 20.83
C PHE A 41 4.05 6.75 22.33
N ASP A 42 2.92 6.13 22.69
CA ASP A 42 2.62 5.77 24.08
C ASP A 42 3.25 4.43 24.49
N ALA A 43 4.49 4.52 24.97
CA ALA A 43 5.25 3.37 25.45
C ALA A 43 4.69 2.72 26.73
N GLU A 44 3.84 3.40 27.51
CA GLU A 44 3.21 2.83 28.70
C GLU A 44 2.00 1.98 28.27
N ALA A 45 1.13 2.54 27.43
CA ALA A 45 -0.02 1.82 26.91
C ALA A 45 0.40 0.54 26.16
N ALA A 46 1.44 0.62 25.33
CA ALA A 46 2.01 -0.56 24.67
C ALA A 46 2.55 -1.61 25.67
N ARG A 47 3.09 -1.17 26.81
CA ARG A 47 3.56 -2.09 27.87
C ARG A 47 2.41 -2.76 28.58
N GLU A 48 1.36 -2.02 28.91
CA GLU A 48 0.15 -2.55 29.52
C GLU A 48 -0.54 -3.55 28.59
N ALA A 49 -0.53 -3.31 27.28
CA ALA A 49 -0.99 -4.25 26.25
C ALA A 49 -0.09 -5.50 26.08
N GLY A 50 0.99 -5.62 26.86
CA GLY A 50 1.81 -6.84 26.94
C GLY A 50 2.99 -6.92 25.96
N PHE A 51 3.36 -5.82 25.29
CA PHE A 51 4.57 -5.81 24.47
C PHE A 51 5.84 -5.85 25.32
N SER A 52 6.87 -6.51 24.78
CA SER A 52 8.20 -6.56 25.39
C SER A 52 8.92 -5.22 25.28
N PRO A 53 9.88 -4.91 26.18
CA PRO A 53 10.64 -3.65 26.11
C PRO A 53 11.35 -3.41 24.77
N GLU A 54 11.83 -4.48 24.12
CA GLU A 54 12.49 -4.37 22.80
C GLU A 54 11.48 -4.05 21.70
N ALA A 55 10.29 -4.68 21.72
CA ALA A 55 9.20 -4.38 20.79
C ALA A 55 8.73 -2.92 20.94
N ILE A 56 8.52 -2.45 22.17
CA ILE A 56 8.11 -1.07 22.46
C ILE A 56 9.14 -0.08 21.90
N LYS A 57 10.43 -0.31 22.19
CA LYS A 57 11.51 0.54 21.66
C LYS A 57 11.53 0.55 20.13
N LEU A 58 11.32 -0.60 19.52
CA LEU A 58 11.31 -0.72 18.06
C LEU A 58 10.10 0.02 17.45
N MET A 59 8.88 -0.21 17.96
CA MET A 59 7.66 0.47 17.48
C MET A 59 7.81 1.99 17.48
N GLY A 60 8.36 2.56 18.55
CA GLY A 60 8.60 4.00 18.64
C GLY A 60 9.68 4.55 17.73
N THR A 61 10.48 3.73 17.04
CA THR A 61 11.62 4.20 16.22
C THR A 61 11.54 3.78 14.75
N LEU A 62 10.59 2.91 14.36
CA LEU A 62 10.49 2.41 13.00
C LEU A 62 10.08 3.49 11.99
N PRO A 63 10.53 3.42 10.73
CA PRO A 63 9.88 4.11 9.63
C PRO A 63 8.40 3.70 9.55
N TYR A 64 7.51 4.67 9.34
CA TYR A 64 6.07 4.41 9.17
C TYR A 64 5.42 5.42 8.21
N LEU A 65 4.23 5.06 7.73
CA LEU A 65 3.33 5.95 7.01
C LEU A 65 2.21 6.39 7.95
N ASP A 66 2.06 7.68 8.19
CA ASP A 66 0.98 8.22 9.02
C ASP A 66 -0.33 8.31 8.23
N VAL A 67 -1.01 7.17 8.09
CA VAL A 67 -2.23 7.06 7.26
C VAL A 67 -3.52 7.41 8.02
N HIS A 68 -3.43 7.88 9.28
CA HIS A 68 -4.60 8.14 10.12
C HIS A 68 -5.25 9.51 9.85
N ASP A 69 -4.53 10.47 9.27
CA ASP A 69 -5.14 11.73 8.86
C ASP A 69 -5.71 11.64 7.44
N GLY A 70 -6.96 11.17 7.36
CA GLY A 70 -7.77 11.11 6.13
C GLY A 70 -8.01 12.48 5.45
N ASN A 71 -7.44 13.57 5.97
CA ASN A 71 -7.47 14.88 5.32
C ASN A 71 -6.22 15.18 4.49
N THR A 72 -5.26 14.26 4.40
CA THR A 72 -4.03 14.49 3.64
C THR A 72 -4.32 14.55 2.14
N ARG A 73 -3.79 15.59 1.47
CA ARG A 73 -3.93 15.78 0.02
C ARG A 73 -2.59 15.93 -0.67
N GLU A 74 -2.42 15.28 -1.82
CA GLU A 74 -1.30 15.51 -2.73
C GLU A 74 -1.82 15.67 -4.16
N GLY A 75 -1.42 16.75 -4.85
CA GLY A 75 -1.90 17.03 -6.20
C GLY A 75 -3.42 17.28 -6.29
N GLY A 76 -4.10 17.55 -5.16
CA GLY A 76 -5.55 17.74 -5.10
C GLY A 76 -6.38 16.45 -4.97
N LEU A 77 -5.73 15.28 -4.90
CA LEU A 77 -6.37 14.01 -4.54
C LEU A 77 -6.30 13.82 -3.03
N GLU A 78 -7.40 13.33 -2.46
CA GLU A 78 -7.52 12.97 -1.05
C GLU A 78 -6.99 11.55 -0.87
N VAL A 79 -6.10 11.36 0.10
CA VAL A 79 -5.73 10.00 0.54
C VAL A 79 -6.98 9.43 1.21
N GLY A 80 -7.53 8.35 0.66
CA GLY A 80 -8.68 7.66 1.25
C GLY A 80 -8.34 7.03 2.61
N TRP A 81 -9.12 6.03 3.03
CA TRP A 81 -9.01 5.33 4.32
C TRP A 81 -7.69 4.57 4.55
N GLY A 82 -6.66 4.75 3.71
CA GLY A 82 -5.33 4.19 3.89
C GLY A 82 -4.45 4.35 2.65
N VAL A 83 -3.18 3.99 2.79
CA VAL A 83 -2.28 3.74 1.65
C VAL A 83 -2.18 2.23 1.48
N GLU A 84 -2.85 1.69 0.47
CA GLU A 84 -2.72 0.27 0.14
C GLU A 84 -1.31 0.01 -0.39
N MET A 85 -0.51 -0.78 0.35
CA MET A 85 0.90 -1.02 0.04
C MET A 85 1.16 -2.36 -0.64
N MET A 86 0.26 -3.32 -0.47
CA MET A 86 0.17 -4.61 -1.18
C MET A 86 -1.33 -4.91 -1.33
N PRO A 87 -1.77 -5.84 -2.20
CA PRO A 87 -3.19 -6.15 -2.35
C PRO A 87 -3.86 -6.38 -0.99
N GLY A 88 -4.94 -5.65 -0.71
CA GLY A 88 -5.69 -5.69 0.54
C GLY A 88 -4.86 -5.36 1.80
N THR A 89 -3.69 -4.74 1.68
CA THR A 89 -2.75 -4.61 2.79
C THR A 89 -2.38 -3.15 3.08
N TYR A 90 -2.49 -2.75 4.34
CA TYR A 90 -2.33 -1.37 4.79
C TYR A 90 -1.29 -1.25 5.91
N PRO A 91 -0.50 -0.16 5.97
CA PRO A 91 0.52 0.01 6.99
C PRO A 91 -0.08 0.29 8.37
N VAL A 92 0.57 -0.21 9.42
CA VAL A 92 0.28 0.19 10.81
C VAL A 92 1.13 1.41 11.18
N CYS A 93 0.49 2.44 11.72
CA CYS A 93 1.17 3.52 12.44
C CYS A 93 1.08 3.23 13.95
N PHE A 94 2.22 3.27 14.65
CA PHE A 94 2.27 2.99 16.09
C PHE A 94 2.07 4.21 16.97
N ALA A 95 2.01 5.40 16.37
CA ALA A 95 1.82 6.68 17.05
C ALA A 95 0.58 7.43 16.53
N PRO A 96 -0.61 6.79 16.45
CA PRO A 96 -1.81 7.51 16.08
C PRO A 96 -2.20 8.48 17.19
N GLN A 97 -2.90 9.55 16.81
CA GLN A 97 -3.56 10.41 17.81
C GLN A 97 -4.51 9.56 18.65
N ASP A 98 -4.50 9.78 19.96
CA ASP A 98 -5.36 9.08 20.94
C ASP A 98 -5.10 7.56 21.05
N ALA A 99 -3.89 7.08 20.69
CA ALA A 99 -3.50 5.70 20.98
C ALA A 99 -3.63 5.40 22.48
N ASP A 100 -4.32 4.31 22.82
CA ASP A 100 -4.49 3.82 24.19
C ASP A 100 -4.14 2.34 24.31
N VAL A 101 -4.34 1.76 25.49
CA VAL A 101 -4.08 0.34 25.74
C VAL A 101 -4.87 -0.55 24.79
N GLY A 102 -6.13 -0.21 24.51
CA GLY A 102 -7.00 -0.99 23.64
C GLY A 102 -6.54 -0.98 22.18
N PHE A 103 -6.00 0.15 21.71
CA PHE A 103 -5.33 0.21 20.40
C PHE A 103 -4.16 -0.79 20.33
N TYR A 104 -3.26 -0.78 21.31
CA TYR A 104 -2.11 -1.69 21.31
C TYR A 104 -2.50 -3.16 21.54
N GLU A 105 -3.57 -3.44 22.29
CA GLU A 105 -4.15 -4.78 22.41
C GLU A 105 -4.65 -5.28 21.05
N SER A 106 -5.39 -4.45 20.31
CA SER A 106 -5.90 -4.82 18.98
C SER A 106 -4.80 -5.11 17.96
N LEU A 107 -3.61 -4.48 18.09
CA LEU A 107 -2.44 -4.80 17.25
C LEU A 107 -1.88 -6.20 17.51
N ARG A 108 -2.24 -6.83 18.64
CA ARG A 108 -1.84 -8.19 18.97
C ARG A 108 -2.88 -9.23 18.61
N ASP A 109 -4.15 -8.86 18.52
CA ASP A 109 -5.26 -9.77 18.25
C ASP A 109 -5.25 -10.24 16.79
N MET A 110 -5.34 -11.55 16.56
CA MET A 110 -5.41 -12.16 15.23
C MET A 110 -6.84 -12.13 14.69
N GLU A 111 -7.03 -11.78 13.42
CA GLU A 111 -8.37 -11.56 12.86
C GLU A 111 -9.28 -12.81 12.83
N ASP A 112 -8.71 -14.01 12.72
CA ASP A 112 -9.47 -15.27 12.64
C ASP A 112 -9.41 -16.12 13.91
N ASP A 113 -8.79 -15.62 14.98
CA ASP A 113 -8.63 -16.36 16.23
C ASP A 113 -9.01 -15.45 17.40
N ASP A 114 -10.25 -15.62 17.88
CA ASP A 114 -10.85 -14.85 19.00
C ASP A 114 -10.01 -14.94 20.29
N GLU A 115 -9.09 -15.92 20.42
CA GLU A 115 -8.18 -16.06 21.56
C GLU A 115 -6.69 -15.91 21.18
N GLY A 116 -6.40 -15.79 19.88
CA GLY A 116 -5.06 -15.78 19.30
C GLY A 116 -4.42 -14.42 19.37
N GLN A 117 -3.35 -14.30 20.16
CA GLN A 117 -2.53 -13.09 20.20
C GLN A 117 -1.13 -13.34 19.67
N ILE A 118 -0.60 -12.40 18.89
CA ILE A 118 0.82 -12.38 18.60
C ILE A 118 1.60 -12.22 19.94
N PRO A 119 2.72 -12.93 20.13
CA PRO A 119 3.55 -12.78 21.32
C PRO A 119 4.02 -11.34 21.47
N GLY A 120 4.18 -10.85 22.70
CA GLY A 120 4.68 -9.49 22.95
C GLY A 120 6.10 -9.20 22.43
N THR A 121 6.83 -10.19 21.93
CA THR A 121 8.11 -9.99 21.20
C THR A 121 7.90 -9.69 19.71
N SER A 122 6.72 -9.95 19.18
CA SER A 122 6.34 -9.70 17.80
C SER A 122 5.59 -8.37 17.67
N ILE A 123 5.73 -7.72 16.53
CA ILE A 123 5.01 -6.50 16.16
C ILE A 123 4.31 -6.71 14.82
N ARG A 124 3.08 -6.23 14.70
CA ARG A 124 2.31 -6.19 13.46
C ARG A 124 2.67 -4.91 12.70
N LEU A 125 3.20 -5.05 11.49
CA LEU A 125 3.61 -3.93 10.62
C LEU A 125 2.53 -3.55 9.60
N SER A 126 1.54 -4.41 9.39
CA SER A 126 0.42 -4.17 8.48
C SER A 126 -0.88 -4.77 8.99
N THR A 127 -1.99 -4.16 8.60
CA THR A 127 -3.34 -4.75 8.68
C THR A 127 -3.77 -5.22 7.29
N GLN A 128 -4.78 -6.07 7.26
CA GLN A 128 -5.34 -6.60 6.02
C GLN A 128 -6.84 -6.27 5.91
N GLU A 129 -7.32 -6.21 4.68
CA GLU A 129 -8.74 -6.28 4.33
C GLU A 129 -8.92 -7.45 3.35
N ASP A 130 -10.04 -8.15 3.47
CA ASP A 130 -10.40 -9.33 2.67
C ASP A 130 -9.30 -10.41 2.66
N SER A 131 -8.48 -10.46 1.61
CA SER A 131 -7.39 -11.43 1.40
C SER A 131 -6.01 -10.78 1.44
N GLY A 132 -5.88 -9.68 2.18
CA GLY A 132 -4.63 -8.98 2.36
C GLY A 132 -3.62 -9.75 3.21
N THR A 133 -2.48 -9.11 3.44
CA THR A 133 -1.35 -9.70 4.15
C THR A 133 -1.07 -8.96 5.45
N THR A 134 -0.99 -9.70 6.54
CA THR A 134 -0.42 -9.23 7.81
C THR A 134 1.08 -9.53 7.86
N LEU A 135 1.89 -8.47 7.95
CA LEU A 135 3.33 -8.53 8.13
C LEU A 135 3.65 -8.55 9.63
N ILE A 136 4.26 -9.62 10.12
CA ILE A 136 4.57 -9.80 11.54
C ILE A 136 6.07 -9.92 11.71
N TYR A 137 6.68 -9.02 12.47
CA TYR A 137 8.12 -9.03 12.77
C TYR A 137 8.40 -9.45 14.21
N ASP A 138 9.25 -10.45 14.41
CA ASP A 138 9.66 -10.90 15.74
C ASP A 138 11.00 -10.26 16.13
N THR A 139 10.99 -9.43 17.17
CA THR A 139 12.18 -8.75 17.69
C THR A 139 13.23 -9.73 18.25
N LYS A 140 12.82 -10.93 18.67
CA LYS A 140 13.74 -11.95 19.20
C LYS A 140 14.53 -12.63 18.09
N THR A 141 13.86 -13.07 17.02
CA THR A 141 14.53 -13.76 15.90
C THR A 141 15.04 -12.79 14.83
N CYS A 142 14.55 -11.55 14.83
CA CYS A 142 14.81 -10.54 13.80
C CYS A 142 14.32 -10.94 12.41
N LEU A 143 13.31 -11.80 12.36
CA LEU A 143 12.69 -12.30 11.14
C LEU A 143 11.26 -11.80 11.03
N MET A 144 10.75 -11.77 9.81
CA MET A 144 9.40 -11.36 9.47
C MET A 144 8.63 -12.50 8.81
N ARG A 145 7.32 -12.51 9.01
CA ARG A 145 6.37 -13.42 8.37
C ARG A 145 5.36 -12.61 7.57
N GLU A 146 4.98 -13.16 6.43
CA GLU A 146 3.93 -12.69 5.53
C GLU A 146 2.78 -13.69 5.69
N TRP A 147 1.77 -13.31 6.47
CA TRP A 147 0.63 -14.17 6.81
C TRP A 147 -0.63 -13.63 6.14
N THR A 148 -1.44 -14.53 5.60
CA THR A 148 -2.73 -14.23 4.97
C THR A 148 -3.75 -15.21 5.54
N SER A 149 -4.86 -14.70 6.05
CA SER A 149 -5.96 -15.51 6.63
C SER A 149 -6.46 -16.61 5.68
N CYS A 150 -6.63 -16.24 4.40
CA CYS A 150 -7.20 -17.11 3.38
C CYS A 150 -6.26 -18.24 2.90
N ASP A 151 -4.97 -18.18 3.20
CA ASP A 151 -3.99 -19.17 2.75
C ASP A 151 -3.78 -20.30 3.76
N ASN A 152 -4.40 -20.21 4.94
CA ASN A 152 -4.33 -21.25 5.95
C ASN A 152 -5.11 -22.50 5.50
N ASP A 153 -4.54 -23.69 5.73
CA ASP A 153 -5.31 -24.93 5.70
C ASP A 153 -6.45 -24.85 6.73
N GLU A 154 -7.60 -25.50 6.47
CA GLU A 154 -8.80 -25.44 7.32
C GLU A 154 -8.56 -25.76 8.81
N ASP A 155 -7.47 -26.48 9.13
CA ASP A 155 -7.11 -26.92 10.48
C ASP A 155 -5.93 -26.12 11.11
N VAL A 156 -5.46 -25.05 10.46
CA VAL A 156 -4.29 -24.29 10.92
C VAL A 156 -4.68 -22.87 11.30
N GLU A 157 -4.74 -22.61 12.60
CA GLU A 157 -4.99 -21.28 13.16
C GLU A 157 -3.69 -20.47 13.27
N GLY A 158 -3.79 -19.16 13.05
CA GLY A 158 -2.69 -18.22 13.20
C GLY A 158 -1.56 -18.38 12.18
N TYR A 159 -0.38 -17.87 12.52
CA TYR A 159 0.73 -17.65 11.58
C TYR A 159 1.99 -18.49 11.88
N ASP A 160 1.98 -19.32 12.92
CA ASP A 160 3.19 -20.01 13.40
C ASP A 160 3.80 -20.98 12.38
N HIS A 161 2.98 -21.52 11.48
CA HIS A 161 3.39 -22.39 10.39
C HIS A 161 4.08 -21.63 9.24
N VAL A 162 3.90 -20.30 9.15
CA VAL A 162 4.53 -19.47 8.13
C VAL A 162 6.04 -19.38 8.36
N ILE A 163 6.81 -19.74 7.33
CA ILE A 163 8.27 -19.75 7.40
C ILE A 163 8.80 -18.31 7.52
N PRO A 164 9.49 -17.95 8.62
CA PRO A 164 10.02 -16.62 8.81
C PRO A 164 11.23 -16.36 7.89
N LYS A 165 11.32 -15.14 7.35
CA LYS A 165 12.40 -14.69 6.43
C LYS A 165 13.01 -13.37 6.91
N LEU A 166 14.11 -12.95 6.31
CA LEU A 166 14.61 -11.59 6.56
C LEU A 166 13.61 -10.56 6.02
N PRO A 167 13.42 -9.41 6.69
CA PRO A 167 12.61 -8.31 6.15
C PRO A 167 12.92 -7.95 4.70
N SER A 168 14.20 -7.91 4.32
CA SER A 168 14.63 -7.65 2.94
C SER A 168 14.17 -8.71 1.93
N ASP A 169 13.99 -9.96 2.37
CA ASP A 169 13.57 -11.06 1.49
C ASP A 169 12.06 -11.04 1.25
N ILE A 170 11.29 -10.34 2.08
CA ILE A 170 9.85 -10.13 1.91
C ILE A 170 9.58 -8.79 1.22
N LEU A 171 10.08 -7.66 1.75
CA LEU A 171 9.79 -6.32 1.20
C LEU A 171 10.61 -5.97 -0.05
N GLY A 172 11.77 -6.62 -0.24
CA GLY A 172 12.65 -6.38 -1.39
C GLY A 172 11.99 -6.71 -2.73
N PRO A 173 11.38 -7.91 -2.90
CA PRO A 173 10.58 -8.24 -4.07
C PRO A 173 9.47 -7.22 -4.37
N TRP A 174 8.70 -6.80 -3.36
CA TRP A 174 7.65 -5.78 -3.52
C TRP A 174 8.23 -4.44 -4.00
N SER A 175 9.27 -3.94 -3.33
CA SER A 175 9.98 -2.71 -3.74
C SER A 175 10.50 -2.78 -5.18
N LYS A 176 10.97 -3.96 -5.60
CA LYS A 176 11.42 -4.20 -6.97
C LYS A 176 10.27 -4.11 -7.97
N ARG A 177 9.14 -4.77 -7.72
CA ARG A 177 7.97 -4.74 -8.61
C ARG A 177 7.42 -3.33 -8.79
N TYR A 178 7.34 -2.56 -7.69
CA TYR A 178 7.01 -1.14 -7.73
C TYR A 178 7.98 -0.34 -8.59
N ARG A 179 9.30 -0.52 -8.42
CA ARG A 179 10.31 0.14 -9.28
C ARG A 179 10.19 -0.23 -10.75
N GLN A 180 9.85 -1.47 -11.04
CA GLN A 180 9.65 -1.95 -12.40
C GLN A 180 8.31 -1.50 -13.01
N LEU A 181 7.52 -0.72 -12.25
CA LEU A 181 6.19 -0.24 -12.62
C LEU A 181 5.23 -1.40 -12.94
N GLU A 182 5.45 -2.57 -12.33
CA GLU A 182 4.51 -3.69 -12.39
C GLU A 182 3.21 -3.31 -11.70
N TYR A 183 3.32 -2.58 -10.59
CA TYR A 183 2.21 -1.95 -9.88
C TYR A 183 2.25 -0.44 -10.12
N LEU A 184 1.08 0.11 -10.40
CA LEU A 184 0.89 1.53 -10.68
C LEU A 184 -0.13 2.06 -9.69
N GLY A 185 0.05 3.27 -9.19
CA GLY A 185 -0.93 3.85 -8.30
C GLY A 185 -1.06 5.35 -8.48
N TYR A 186 -2.11 5.84 -7.86
CA TYR A 186 -2.28 7.24 -7.51
C TYR A 186 -2.34 7.35 -5.98
N VAL A 187 -2.52 8.58 -5.49
CA VAL A 187 -2.56 8.84 -4.05
C VAL A 187 -3.64 7.97 -3.39
N GLY A 188 -3.22 7.00 -2.58
CA GLY A 188 -4.09 6.08 -1.83
C GLY A 188 -4.67 4.87 -2.60
N GLU A 189 -4.44 4.70 -3.91
CA GLU A 189 -4.94 3.53 -4.66
C GLU A 189 -3.83 2.94 -5.54
N VAL A 190 -3.70 1.62 -5.50
CA VAL A 190 -2.75 0.86 -6.33
C VAL A 190 -3.49 -0.13 -7.21
N PHE A 191 -3.07 -0.24 -8.46
CA PHE A 191 -3.55 -1.20 -9.42
C PHE A 191 -2.60 -2.41 -9.44
N PHE A 192 -3.04 -3.53 -8.89
CA PHE A 192 -2.25 -4.76 -8.82
C PHE A 192 -2.46 -5.68 -10.03
N ASP A 193 -3.67 -5.72 -10.60
CA ASP A 193 -4.03 -6.61 -11.71
C ASP A 193 -3.85 -5.94 -13.07
N ILE A 194 -2.61 -5.65 -13.45
CA ILE A 194 -2.32 -4.92 -14.69
C ILE A 194 -2.15 -5.85 -15.91
N ASP A 195 -1.85 -7.14 -15.72
CA ASP A 195 -1.38 -8.04 -16.81
C ASP A 195 -2.36 -9.12 -17.34
N GLU A 196 -3.59 -9.23 -16.85
CA GLU A 196 -4.62 -10.04 -17.53
C GLU A 196 -4.95 -9.49 -18.93
N ASP A 197 -5.02 -10.40 -19.90
CA ASP A 197 -5.29 -10.07 -21.31
C ASP A 197 -6.74 -9.57 -21.48
N PRO A 198 -6.96 -8.29 -21.83
CA PRO A 198 -8.28 -7.73 -22.04
C PRO A 198 -8.89 -8.19 -23.38
N ARG A 199 -8.47 -9.32 -23.97
CA ARG A 199 -8.96 -9.81 -25.28
C ARG A 199 -9.88 -11.02 -25.17
N ARG A 200 -10.12 -11.55 -23.96
CA ARG A 200 -11.03 -12.69 -23.75
C ARG A 200 -12.48 -12.21 -23.70
N ASN A 201 -13.12 -12.13 -24.86
CA ASN A 201 -14.53 -11.72 -25.04
C ASN A 201 -15.39 -12.85 -25.66
N ASP A 202 -14.96 -14.11 -25.51
CA ASP A 202 -15.64 -15.23 -26.15
C ASP A 202 -17.00 -15.47 -25.48
N GLY A 203 -18.07 -14.98 -26.09
CA GLY A 203 -19.45 -15.27 -25.71
C GLY A 203 -20.21 -14.18 -24.95
N LEU A 204 -19.61 -13.01 -24.66
CA LEU A 204 -20.35 -11.91 -24.05
C LEU A 204 -21.23 -11.20 -25.09
N SER A 205 -22.42 -10.76 -24.68
CA SER A 205 -23.35 -10.05 -25.55
C SER A 205 -24.11 -8.96 -24.80
N GLY A 206 -24.66 -7.99 -25.54
CA GLY A 206 -25.43 -6.89 -24.96
C GLY A 206 -24.64 -6.12 -23.90
N ARG A 207 -25.27 -5.91 -22.75
CA ARG A 207 -24.74 -5.14 -21.63
C ARG A 207 -23.41 -5.67 -21.07
N ASP A 208 -23.22 -6.98 -21.07
CA ASP A 208 -22.00 -7.59 -20.52
C ASP A 208 -20.78 -7.26 -21.39
N ARG A 209 -20.97 -7.19 -22.71
CA ARG A 209 -19.93 -6.76 -23.66
C ARG A 209 -19.60 -5.28 -23.49
N GLU A 210 -20.59 -4.43 -23.26
CA GLU A 210 -20.39 -3.00 -23.02
C GLU A 210 -19.66 -2.74 -21.70
N ALA A 211 -20.07 -3.44 -20.63
CA ALA A 211 -19.39 -3.38 -19.34
C ALA A 211 -17.93 -3.85 -19.43
N TRP A 212 -17.70 -4.95 -20.15
CA TRP A 212 -16.35 -5.46 -20.40
C TRP A 212 -15.50 -4.46 -21.18
N GLN A 213 -16.04 -3.83 -22.23
CA GLN A 213 -15.33 -2.83 -23.02
C GLN A 213 -14.97 -1.60 -22.16
N ALA A 214 -15.91 -1.10 -21.36
CA ALA A 214 -15.68 0.02 -20.46
C ALA A 214 -14.54 -0.24 -19.46
N ASN A 215 -14.51 -1.44 -18.87
CA ASN A 215 -13.44 -1.86 -17.96
C ASN A 215 -12.11 -2.05 -18.69
N SER A 216 -12.13 -2.60 -19.90
CA SER A 216 -10.94 -2.73 -20.76
C SER A 216 -10.35 -1.36 -21.09
N ASP A 217 -11.17 -0.38 -21.46
CA ASP A 217 -10.71 0.97 -21.79
C ASP A 217 -10.11 1.68 -20.56
N LEU A 218 -10.76 1.54 -19.40
CA LEU A 218 -10.22 2.02 -18.12
C LEU A 218 -8.86 1.37 -17.78
N ARG A 219 -8.74 0.05 -17.97
CA ARG A 219 -7.49 -0.69 -17.75
C ARG A 219 -6.37 -0.20 -18.66
N VAL A 220 -6.65 -0.03 -19.95
CA VAL A 220 -5.68 0.52 -20.93
C VAL A 220 -5.28 1.95 -20.55
N ALA A 221 -6.20 2.77 -20.06
CA ALA A 221 -5.88 4.10 -19.57
C ALA A 221 -4.97 4.06 -18.32
N ARG A 222 -5.26 3.21 -17.33
CA ARG A 222 -4.41 3.03 -16.14
C ARG A 222 -2.98 2.59 -16.53
N LEU A 223 -2.86 1.69 -17.51
CA LEU A 223 -1.58 1.24 -18.07
C LEU A 223 -0.71 2.36 -18.65
N LYS A 224 -1.31 3.43 -19.19
CA LYS A 224 -0.57 4.59 -19.72
C LYS A 224 0.17 5.38 -18.65
N LEU A 225 -0.15 5.19 -17.36
CA LEU A 225 0.65 5.78 -16.29
C LEU A 225 2.12 5.33 -16.38
N ARG A 226 2.41 4.11 -16.85
CA ARG A 226 3.80 3.64 -17.11
C ARG A 226 4.55 4.57 -18.06
N GLU A 227 3.88 5.05 -19.10
CA GLU A 227 4.48 5.98 -20.06
C GLU A 227 4.74 7.33 -19.40
N ILE A 228 3.79 7.84 -18.62
CA ILE A 228 3.93 9.11 -17.90
C ILE A 228 5.11 9.06 -16.91
N TYR A 229 5.27 7.98 -16.14
CA TYR A 229 6.45 7.80 -15.27
C TYR A 229 7.76 7.90 -16.06
N ARG A 230 7.88 7.18 -17.17
CA ARG A 230 9.08 7.15 -18.02
C ARG A 230 9.36 8.50 -18.67
N GLU A 231 8.32 9.19 -19.16
CA GLU A 231 8.43 10.54 -19.72
C GLU A 231 8.90 11.56 -18.67
N CYS A 232 8.55 11.35 -17.39
CA CYS A 232 9.04 12.14 -16.27
C CYS A 232 10.40 11.67 -15.72
N GLY A 233 11.08 10.74 -16.40
CA GLY A 233 12.45 10.34 -16.06
C GLY A 233 12.58 9.15 -15.09
N TRP A 234 11.51 8.39 -14.85
CA TRP A 234 11.58 7.17 -14.05
C TRP A 234 12.41 6.09 -14.75
N ASP A 235 13.38 5.52 -14.04
CA ASP A 235 14.24 4.43 -14.53
C ASP A 235 13.88 3.11 -13.85
N THR A 236 13.34 2.17 -14.62
CA THR A 236 12.90 0.85 -14.11
C THR A 236 14.07 -0.08 -13.75
N GLU A 237 15.29 0.22 -14.22
CA GLU A 237 16.49 -0.58 -13.96
C GLU A 237 17.32 -0.02 -12.80
N SER A 238 17.07 1.23 -12.38
CA SER A 238 17.80 1.88 -11.30
C SER A 238 17.10 1.76 -9.95
N LYS A 239 17.91 1.63 -8.88
CA LYS A 239 17.43 1.76 -7.51
C LYS A 239 17.24 3.22 -7.09
N THR A 240 18.06 4.12 -7.62
CA THR A 240 17.94 5.57 -7.39
C THR A 240 17.21 6.21 -8.56
N GLN A 241 16.36 7.19 -8.27
CA GLN A 241 15.53 7.86 -9.26
C GLN A 241 16.03 9.30 -9.47
N ASP A 242 17.34 9.45 -9.70
CA ASP A 242 18.00 10.77 -9.74
C ASP A 242 17.55 11.64 -10.93
N GLY A 243 17.04 11.02 -12.00
CA GLY A 243 16.49 11.69 -13.17
C GLY A 243 14.98 11.92 -13.15
N PHE A 244 14.29 11.46 -12.10
CA PHE A 244 12.83 11.52 -12.03
C PHE A 244 12.35 12.87 -11.49
N ASP A 245 11.59 13.60 -12.30
CA ASP A 245 10.91 14.83 -11.90
C ASP A 245 9.55 14.49 -11.26
N ARG A 246 9.55 14.33 -9.94
CA ARG A 246 8.35 13.97 -9.16
C ARG A 246 7.26 15.04 -9.23
N GLU A 247 7.63 16.32 -9.24
CA GLU A 247 6.66 17.41 -9.29
C GLU A 247 5.97 17.47 -10.65
N LEU A 248 6.74 17.36 -11.73
CA LEU A 248 6.21 17.22 -13.08
C LEU A 248 5.30 16.00 -13.18
N PHE A 249 5.76 14.84 -12.68
CA PHE A 249 4.96 13.61 -12.67
C PHE A 249 3.61 13.80 -11.98
N ILE A 250 3.58 14.36 -10.77
CA ILE A 250 2.34 14.59 -10.02
C ILE A 250 1.40 15.49 -10.83
N SER A 251 1.92 16.57 -11.43
CA SER A 251 1.11 17.50 -12.22
C SER A 251 0.51 16.85 -13.49
N VAL A 252 1.30 16.05 -14.21
CA VAL A 252 0.87 15.36 -15.44
C VAL A 252 -0.10 14.24 -15.12
N ARG A 253 0.21 13.43 -14.10
CA ARG A 253 -0.67 12.39 -13.58
C ARG A 253 -2.03 12.97 -13.18
N GLN A 254 -2.05 14.11 -12.48
CA GLN A 254 -3.31 14.71 -12.04
C GLN A 254 -4.19 15.16 -13.22
N ARG A 255 -3.59 15.80 -14.22
CA ARG A 255 -4.29 16.16 -15.47
C ARG A 255 -4.82 14.92 -16.18
N TYR A 256 -3.99 13.88 -16.31
CA TYR A 256 -4.36 12.62 -16.94
C TYR A 256 -5.48 11.90 -16.20
N TYR A 257 -5.40 11.83 -14.88
CA TYR A 257 -6.42 11.20 -14.04
C TYR A 257 -7.76 11.92 -14.19
N THR A 258 -7.77 13.25 -14.06
CA THR A 258 -9.00 14.05 -14.12
C THR A 258 -9.62 14.03 -15.52
N GLY A 259 -8.81 14.10 -16.58
CA GLY A 259 -9.28 14.19 -17.96
C GLY A 259 -9.57 12.86 -18.65
N VAL A 260 -9.01 11.75 -18.13
CA VAL A 260 -9.07 10.43 -18.78
C VAL A 260 -9.54 9.33 -17.83
N ILE A 261 -8.82 9.07 -16.72
CA ILE A 261 -9.11 7.92 -15.85
C ILE A 261 -10.46 8.08 -15.15
N LYS A 262 -10.70 9.22 -14.47
CA LYS A 262 -11.91 9.45 -13.69
C LYS A 262 -13.20 9.34 -14.52
N PRO A 263 -13.31 9.97 -15.71
CA PRO A 263 -14.48 9.78 -16.57
C PRO A 263 -14.71 8.33 -17.00
N LEU A 264 -13.65 7.57 -17.31
CA LEU A 264 -13.75 6.14 -17.64
C LEU A 264 -14.18 5.29 -16.45
N GLN A 265 -13.69 5.62 -15.25
CA GLN A 265 -14.07 4.96 -14.00
C GLN A 265 -15.55 5.19 -13.69
N GLU A 266 -16.03 6.43 -13.76
CA GLU A 266 -17.46 6.76 -13.57
C GLU A 266 -18.36 6.03 -14.57
N TYR A 267 -17.93 5.97 -15.85
CA TYR A 267 -18.64 5.23 -16.89
C TYR A 267 -18.69 3.72 -16.62
N ALA A 268 -17.56 3.10 -16.28
CA ALA A 268 -17.46 1.67 -15.97
C ALA A 268 -18.28 1.29 -14.72
N SER A 269 -18.22 2.08 -13.65
CA SER A 269 -19.00 1.87 -12.42
C SER A 269 -20.52 1.93 -12.65
N GLY A 270 -20.98 2.67 -13.66
CA GLY A 270 -22.38 2.72 -14.07
C GLY A 270 -22.96 1.35 -14.46
N PHE A 271 -22.12 0.41 -14.91
CA PHE A 271 -22.54 -0.94 -15.24
C PHE A 271 -22.67 -1.85 -14.02
N VAL A 272 -21.79 -1.69 -13.02
CA VAL A 272 -21.72 -2.53 -11.81
C VAL A 272 -22.93 -2.30 -10.90
N ASN A 273 -23.38 -1.04 -10.77
CA ASN A 273 -24.46 -0.67 -9.84
C ASN A 273 -25.88 -0.88 -10.40
N GLY A 274 -26.05 -1.65 -11.47
CA GLY A 274 -27.36 -1.86 -12.11
C GLY A 274 -27.96 -0.64 -12.81
N GLY A 275 -27.35 0.55 -12.69
CA GLY A 275 -27.76 1.80 -13.33
C GLY A 275 -27.59 1.81 -14.85
N ARG A 276 -28.11 2.85 -15.52
CA ARG A 276 -27.68 3.15 -16.89
C ARG A 276 -26.36 3.91 -16.79
N PRO A 277 -25.30 3.51 -17.53
CA PRO A 277 -24.09 4.30 -17.60
C PRO A 277 -24.42 5.71 -18.10
N THR A 278 -23.62 6.68 -17.69
CA THR A 278 -23.65 8.03 -18.28
C THR A 278 -23.32 7.97 -19.77
N GLN A 279 -23.50 9.08 -20.49
CA GLN A 279 -23.04 9.18 -21.87
C GLN A 279 -21.54 8.85 -21.95
N GLU A 280 -21.12 8.17 -23.03
CA GLU A 280 -19.72 7.81 -23.27
C GLU A 280 -18.82 9.05 -23.08
N PRO A 281 -17.72 8.95 -22.30
CA PRO A 281 -16.97 10.12 -21.90
C PRO A 281 -16.22 10.74 -23.08
N VAL A 282 -16.30 12.06 -23.20
CA VAL A 282 -15.42 12.83 -24.10
C VAL A 282 -14.08 13.02 -23.41
N LEU A 283 -13.11 12.19 -23.76
CA LEU A 283 -11.77 12.24 -23.17
C LEU A 283 -11.02 13.50 -23.63
N GLN A 284 -10.40 14.20 -22.69
CA GLN A 284 -9.53 15.33 -23.04
C GLN A 284 -8.18 14.81 -23.56
N PRO A 285 -7.61 15.42 -24.62
CA PRO A 285 -6.22 15.16 -24.99
C PRO A 285 -5.31 15.52 -23.82
N TRP A 286 -4.42 14.60 -23.44
CA TRP A 286 -3.51 14.81 -22.31
C TRP A 286 -2.11 15.26 -22.73
N ARG A 287 -1.78 15.17 -24.03
CA ARG A 287 -0.46 15.48 -24.62
C ARG A 287 -0.35 16.84 -25.29
N ASP A 288 -1.41 17.64 -25.35
CA ASP A 288 -1.37 18.90 -26.11
C ASP A 288 -0.54 20.00 -25.41
N GLU A 289 -0.07 19.78 -24.18
CA GLU A 289 0.72 20.73 -23.38
C GLU A 289 1.74 20.03 -22.44
N LEU A 290 2.74 19.36 -23.03
CA LEU A 290 4.04 19.04 -22.42
C LEU A 290 5.14 19.72 -23.23
#